data_AF-X0TT14-F1
#
_entry.id   AF-X0TT14-F1
#
_cell.length_a   1.000
_cell.length_b   1.000
_cell.length_c   1.000
_cell.angle_alpha   90.00
_cell.angle_beta   90.00
_cell.angle_gamma   90.00
#
_symmetry.space_group_name_H-M   'P 1'
#
loop_
_entity.id
_entity.type
_entity.pdbx_description
1 polymer ?
#
loop_
_entity_poly.entity_id
_entity_poly.type
_entity_poly.pdbx_seq_one_letter_code
_entity_poly.pdbx_strand_id
1 'polypeptide(L)'
;MLLLLASGAHGGKQPFISSLPVNIESIQESDSFLSVQAEYPQFQTADPNFNQEIATLISGKIDSFKKESLDNWKARLDTMPADEPVPKNPEQPFEFIVSWQAAQLNNEYLSLLIKIYYFTGGAHGNEEIQAFNYDIVKKKKIGIEDF
;
A
#
# COMPACT_ATOMS: atom_id res chain seq x y z
N MET A 1 24.51 -23.87 -6.49
CA MET A 1 23.26 -24.48 -6.99
C MET A 1 22.16 -23.44 -6.81
N LEU A 2 21.62 -22.97 -7.93
CA LEU A 2 20.63 -21.90 -8.04
C LEU A 2 19.24 -22.51 -7.86
N LEU A 3 18.38 -21.91 -7.04
CA LEU A 3 16.93 -22.13 -7.14
C LEU A 3 16.23 -20.77 -7.16
N LEU A 4 15.85 -20.35 -8.38
CA LEU A 4 14.73 -19.44 -8.59
C LEU A 4 13.45 -20.23 -8.34
N LEU A 5 12.50 -19.63 -7.62
CA LEU A 5 11.09 -20.02 -7.70
C LEU A 5 10.31 -18.82 -8.20
N ALA A 6 9.63 -19.03 -9.33
CA ALA A 6 8.70 -18.08 -9.92
C ALA A 6 7.27 -18.62 -9.81
N SER A 7 6.37 -17.66 -9.68
CA SER A 7 4.96 -17.63 -10.13
C SER A 7 3.86 -18.16 -9.22
N GLY A 8 2.93 -17.25 -8.94
CA GLY A 8 1.49 -17.50 -8.83
C GLY A 8 0.75 -16.30 -9.43
N ALA A 9 0.08 -16.51 -10.57
CA ALA A 9 -0.70 -15.50 -11.28
C ALA A 9 -2.17 -15.54 -10.85
N HIS A 10 -2.81 -14.39 -10.64
CA HIS A 10 -4.28 -14.25 -10.60
C HIS A 10 -4.75 -13.01 -11.40
N GLY A 11 -5.18 -13.30 -12.64
CA GLY A 11 -6.40 -12.78 -13.28
C GLY A 11 -6.76 -11.29 -13.23
N GLY A 12 -6.24 -10.52 -14.17
CA GLY A 12 -6.84 -9.27 -14.66
C GLY A 12 -6.04 -8.72 -15.83
N LYS A 13 -6.59 -8.71 -17.05
CA LYS A 13 -5.93 -8.14 -18.23
C LYS A 13 -5.80 -6.61 -18.05
N GLN A 14 -4.60 -6.08 -17.78
CA GLN A 14 -4.33 -4.65 -17.95
C GLN A 14 -3.51 -4.42 -19.23
N PRO A 15 -4.07 -3.78 -20.26
CA PRO A 15 -3.29 -3.35 -21.41
C PRO A 15 -2.66 -2.00 -21.06
N PHE A 16 -1.37 -1.97 -20.75
CA PHE A 16 -0.61 -0.72 -20.71
C PHE A 16 0.73 -0.92 -21.39
N ILE A 17 0.77 -0.71 -22.71
CA ILE A 17 2.04 -0.46 -23.41
C ILE A 17 2.31 1.03 -23.28
N SER A 18 2.77 1.45 -22.10
CA SER A 18 3.54 2.68 -21.97
C SER A 18 5.02 2.28 -22.04
N SER A 19 5.79 2.92 -22.91
CA SER A 19 7.25 2.75 -22.95
C SER A 19 7.97 3.48 -21.81
N LEU A 20 7.23 4.07 -20.87
CA LEU A 20 7.82 4.80 -19.75
C LEU A 20 8.47 3.82 -18.76
N PRO A 21 9.71 4.07 -18.35
CA PRO A 21 10.34 3.28 -17.30
C PRO A 21 9.64 3.54 -15.96
N VAL A 22 9.01 2.49 -15.43
CA VAL A 22 8.41 2.47 -14.09
C VAL A 22 9.19 1.50 -13.23
N ASN A 23 9.65 1.96 -12.07
CA ASN A 23 10.25 1.11 -11.05
C ASN A 23 9.16 0.76 -10.04
N ILE A 24 9.03 -0.52 -9.67
CA ILE A 24 8.07 -0.95 -8.65
C ILE A 24 8.83 -1.18 -7.35
N GLU A 25 8.46 -0.44 -6.33
CA GLU A 25 8.94 -0.66 -4.97
C GLU A 25 8.04 -1.70 -4.30
N SER A 26 8.66 -2.63 -3.58
CA SER A 26 7.96 -3.69 -2.85
C SER A 26 8.44 -3.73 -1.39
N ILE A 27 7.49 -3.71 -0.46
CA ILE A 27 7.73 -3.89 0.97
C ILE A 27 6.98 -5.14 1.41
N GLN A 28 7.71 -6.09 1.98
CA GLN A 28 7.15 -7.32 2.53
C GLN A 28 7.70 -7.54 3.93
N GLU A 29 6.80 -7.54 4.92
CA GLU A 29 7.11 -7.88 6.31
C GLU A 29 6.04 -8.83 6.82
N SER A 30 6.42 -9.91 7.51
CA SER A 30 5.43 -10.81 8.09
C SER A 30 5.98 -11.52 9.33
N ASP A 31 5.16 -11.56 10.37
CA ASP A 31 5.35 -12.39 11.55
C ASP A 31 3.98 -12.91 12.07
N SER A 32 3.95 -13.43 13.30
CA SER A 32 2.70 -13.93 13.90
C SER A 32 1.70 -12.85 14.31
N PHE A 33 2.08 -11.57 14.26
CA PHE A 33 1.30 -10.41 14.71
C PHE A 33 0.87 -9.52 13.53
N LEU A 34 1.74 -9.30 12.55
CA LEU A 34 1.52 -8.41 11.40
C LEU A 34 1.89 -9.09 10.06
N SER A 35 1.20 -8.70 9.00
CA SER A 35 1.54 -8.97 7.61
C SER A 35 1.41 -7.68 6.81
N VAL A 36 2.50 -7.22 6.21
CA VAL A 36 2.60 -6.05 5.35
C VAL A 36 3.03 -6.50 3.97
N GLN A 37 2.22 -6.17 2.96
CA GLN A 37 2.49 -6.41 1.56
C GLN A 37 2.16 -5.13 0.78
N ALA A 38 3.16 -4.34 0.43
CA ALA A 38 2.94 -3.08 -0.26
C ALA A 38 3.71 -3.01 -1.58
N GLU A 39 3.00 -2.71 -2.67
CA GLU A 39 3.59 -2.41 -3.96
C GLU A 39 3.14 -1.04 -4.45
N TYR A 40 4.08 -0.20 -4.89
CA TYR A 40 3.79 1.11 -5.44
C TYR A 40 4.83 1.53 -6.49
N PRO A 41 4.45 2.37 -7.46
CA PRO A 41 5.35 2.74 -8.55
C PRO A 41 6.18 3.98 -8.20
N GLN A 42 7.32 4.08 -8.86
CA GLN A 42 8.20 5.24 -8.91
C GLN A 42 8.53 5.54 -10.36
N PHE A 43 8.50 6.82 -10.74
CA PHE A 43 8.61 7.26 -12.13
C PHE A 43 9.89 8.06 -12.34
N GLN A 44 10.77 7.60 -13.24
CA GLN A 44 12.03 8.29 -13.53
C GLN A 44 11.80 9.65 -14.22
N THR A 45 10.66 9.82 -14.89
CA THR A 45 10.28 11.03 -15.62
C THR A 45 9.56 12.07 -14.76
N ALA A 46 9.19 11.74 -13.51
CA ALA A 46 8.55 12.67 -12.58
C ALA A 46 9.59 13.44 -11.75
N ASP A 47 9.18 14.60 -11.23
CA ASP A 47 9.94 15.29 -10.19
C ASP A 47 10.13 14.38 -8.97
N PRO A 48 11.32 14.34 -8.33
CA PRO A 48 11.56 13.52 -7.15
C PRO A 48 10.57 13.73 -6.01
N ASN A 49 10.00 14.94 -5.86
CA ASN A 49 9.01 15.21 -4.82
C ASN A 49 7.70 14.46 -5.05
N PHE A 50 7.30 14.21 -6.30
CA PHE A 50 6.10 13.43 -6.61
C PHE A 50 6.27 11.97 -6.15
N ASN A 51 7.41 11.40 -6.47
CA ASN A 51 7.83 10.07 -6.06
C ASN A 51 7.94 9.95 -4.52
N GLN A 52 8.50 10.97 -3.87
CA GLN A 52 8.61 11.06 -2.42
C GLN A 52 7.23 11.17 -1.74
N GLU A 53 6.26 11.85 -2.35
CA GLU A 53 4.90 11.96 -1.82
C GLU A 53 4.24 10.57 -1.72
N ILE A 54 4.35 9.76 -2.79
CA ILE A 54 3.85 8.39 -2.80
C ILE A 54 4.56 7.57 -1.71
N ALA A 55 5.89 7.62 -1.64
CA ALA A 55 6.65 6.87 -0.64
C ALA A 55 6.28 7.26 0.79
N THR A 56 6.11 8.56 1.05
CA THR A 56 5.72 9.10 2.36
C THR A 56 4.31 8.67 2.77
N LEU A 57 3.37 8.64 1.82
CA LEU A 57 2.03 8.12 2.07
C LEU A 57 2.09 6.66 2.52
N ILE A 58 2.83 5.82 1.77
CA ILE A 58 2.90 4.37 2.07
C ILE A 58 3.58 4.12 3.41
N SER A 59 4.75 4.73 3.67
CA SER A 59 5.45 4.54 4.94
C SER A 59 4.63 5.03 6.12
N GLY A 60 4.00 6.21 6.00
CA GLY A 60 3.13 6.75 7.05
C GLY A 60 1.94 5.84 7.35
N LYS A 61 1.31 5.24 6.32
CA LYS A 61 0.20 4.30 6.51
C LYS A 61 0.65 2.99 7.14
N ILE A 62 1.83 2.47 6.79
CA ILE A 62 2.42 1.30 7.44
C ILE A 62 2.69 1.59 8.93
N ASP A 63 3.27 2.74 9.26
CA ASP A 63 3.57 3.13 10.64
C ASP A 63 2.30 3.26 11.48
N SER A 64 1.27 3.94 10.95
CA SER A 64 -0.05 4.03 11.57
C SER A 64 -0.67 2.65 11.79
N PHE A 65 -0.65 1.78 10.78
CA PHE A 65 -1.18 0.42 10.87
C PHE A 65 -0.49 -0.39 11.98
N LYS A 66 0.85 -0.38 12.04
CA LYS A 66 1.62 -1.10 13.07
C LYS A 66 1.27 -0.58 14.47
N LYS A 67 1.17 0.74 14.63
CA LYS A 67 0.83 1.38 15.89
C LYS A 67 -0.60 1.04 16.34
N GLU A 68 -1.57 1.23 15.46
CA GLU A 68 -2.99 1.00 15.75
C GLU A 68 -3.27 -0.46 16.07
N SER A 69 -2.68 -1.40 15.32
CA SER A 69 -2.79 -2.84 15.58
C SER A 69 -2.29 -3.20 16.99
N LEU A 70 -1.15 -2.64 17.39
CA LEU A 70 -0.59 -2.86 18.72
C LEU A 70 -1.47 -2.26 19.82
N ASP A 71 -1.89 -1.01 19.65
CA ASP A 71 -2.71 -0.29 20.64
C ASP A 71 -4.07 -0.97 20.82
N ASN A 72 -4.71 -1.39 19.72
CA ASN A 72 -5.98 -2.12 19.75
C ASN A 72 -5.84 -3.50 20.41
N TRP A 73 -4.78 -4.25 20.07
CA TRP A 73 -4.54 -5.56 20.68
C TRP A 73 -4.26 -5.46 22.17
N LYS A 74 -3.48 -4.46 22.58
CA LYS A 74 -3.25 -4.18 24.00
C LYS A 74 -4.56 -3.88 24.73
N ALA A 75 -5.41 -3.02 24.17
CA ALA A 75 -6.71 -2.71 24.76
C ALA A 75 -7.60 -3.95 24.89
N ARG A 76 -7.56 -4.87 23.90
CA ARG A 76 -8.27 -6.16 23.97
C ARG A 76 -7.76 -7.03 25.12
N LEU A 77 -6.45 -7.10 25.31
CA LEU A 77 -5.85 -7.87 26.40
C LEU A 77 -6.18 -7.25 27.77
N ASP A 78 -6.13 -5.92 27.89
CA ASP A 78 -6.41 -5.20 29.14
C ASP A 78 -7.90 -5.29 29.56
N THR A 79 -8.80 -5.61 28.63
CA THR A 79 -10.26 -5.69 28.85
C THR A 79 -10.81 -7.11 28.81
N MET A 80 -9.95 -8.13 28.72
CA MET A 80 -10.41 -9.51 28.61
C MET A 80 -11.13 -9.99 29.90
N PRO A 81 -12.30 -10.65 29.80
CA PRO A 81 -12.92 -11.31 30.94
C PRO A 81 -12.06 -12.46 31.47
N ALA A 82 -12.04 -12.66 32.79
CA ALA A 82 -11.22 -13.69 33.42
C ALA A 82 -11.61 -15.13 33.03
N ASP A 83 -12.85 -15.31 32.57
CA ASP A 83 -13.45 -16.57 32.11
C ASP A 83 -13.38 -16.77 30.59
N GLU A 84 -12.93 -15.76 29.83
CA GLU A 84 -12.76 -15.82 28.38
C GLU A 84 -11.34 -15.38 27.98
N PRO A 85 -10.32 -16.26 28.17
CA PRO A 85 -8.94 -15.90 27.91
C PRO A 85 -8.72 -15.64 26.40
N VAL A 86 -8.21 -14.45 26.09
CA VAL A 86 -7.77 -14.10 24.73
C VAL A 86 -6.34 -14.62 24.53
N PRO A 87 -6.00 -15.23 23.38
CA PRO A 87 -4.63 -15.62 23.09
C PRO A 87 -3.66 -14.43 23.17
N LYS A 88 -2.37 -14.69 23.43
CA LYS A 88 -1.35 -13.62 23.53
C LYS A 88 -1.17 -12.84 22.21
N ASN A 89 -1.34 -13.52 21.08
CA ASN A 89 -1.26 -12.98 19.72
C ASN A 89 -2.60 -13.20 19.00
N PRO A 90 -2.93 -12.40 17.99
CA PRO A 90 -4.13 -12.63 17.20
C PRO A 90 -4.03 -13.98 16.47
N GLU A 91 -5.17 -14.65 16.26
CA GLU A 91 -5.22 -15.95 15.58
C GLU A 91 -4.75 -15.87 14.12
N GLN A 92 -4.92 -14.71 13.50
CA GLN A 92 -4.38 -14.33 12.20
C GLN A 92 -3.62 -13.02 12.36
N PRO A 93 -2.45 -12.85 11.70
CA PRO A 93 -1.76 -11.57 11.69
C PRO A 93 -2.67 -10.47 11.17
N PHE A 94 -2.55 -9.27 11.75
CA PHE A 94 -3.18 -8.08 11.19
C PHE A 94 -2.60 -7.81 9.80
N GLU A 95 -3.45 -7.43 8.86
CA GLU A 95 -3.08 -7.37 7.45
C GLU A 95 -3.04 -5.93 6.95
N PHE A 96 -2.03 -5.61 6.15
CA PHE A 96 -1.87 -4.35 5.43
C PHE A 96 -1.43 -4.64 3.99
N ILE A 97 -2.25 -4.24 3.03
CA ILE A 97 -2.01 -4.48 1.60
C ILE A 97 -2.04 -3.15 0.86
N VAL A 98 -1.02 -2.89 0.03
CA VAL A 98 -1.02 -1.80 -0.93
C VAL A 98 -0.87 -2.36 -2.33
N SER A 99 -1.76 -1.91 -3.21
CA SER A 99 -1.64 -2.13 -4.65
C SER A 99 -1.82 -0.81 -5.38
N TRP A 100 -1.49 -0.80 -6.66
CA TRP A 100 -1.66 0.38 -7.50
C TRP A 100 -2.21 0.01 -8.87
N GLN A 101 -2.79 1.00 -9.53
CA GLN A 101 -3.35 0.85 -10.86
C GLN A 101 -3.10 2.12 -11.66
N ALA A 102 -2.51 1.97 -12.85
CA ALA A 102 -2.44 3.04 -13.83
C ALA A 102 -3.82 3.32 -14.44
N ALA A 103 -4.19 4.60 -14.48
CA ALA A 103 -5.27 5.11 -15.33
C ALA A 103 -4.73 5.71 -16.64
N GLN A 104 -3.55 6.34 -16.59
CA GLN A 104 -2.84 6.85 -17.75
C GLN A 104 -1.33 6.92 -17.44
N LEU A 105 -0.49 6.37 -18.33
CA LEU A 105 0.96 6.53 -18.27
C LEU A 105 1.47 6.83 -19.66
N ASN A 106 1.86 8.07 -19.94
CA ASN A 106 2.48 8.45 -21.22
C ASN A 106 3.43 9.62 -21.02
N ASN A 107 4.11 10.04 -22.08
CA ASN A 107 5.15 11.09 -22.00
C ASN A 107 4.62 12.49 -21.61
N GLU A 108 3.31 12.66 -21.45
CA GLU A 108 2.69 13.92 -21.04
C GLU A 108 2.11 13.83 -19.63
N TYR A 109 1.50 12.70 -19.27
CA TYR A 109 0.74 12.54 -18.04
C TYR A 109 1.01 11.21 -17.34
N LEU A 110 1.09 11.28 -16.02
CA LEU A 110 0.98 10.15 -15.11
C LEU A 110 -0.34 10.31 -14.33
N SER A 111 -1.17 9.27 -14.34
CA SER A 111 -2.40 9.18 -13.56
C SER A 111 -2.53 7.76 -13.03
N LEU A 112 -2.62 7.64 -11.70
CA LEU A 112 -2.70 6.36 -11.02
C LEU A 112 -3.55 6.43 -9.76
N LEU A 113 -4.01 5.27 -9.33
CA LEU A 113 -4.64 5.02 -8.06
C LEU A 113 -3.73 4.15 -7.20
N ILE A 114 -3.51 4.55 -5.96
CA ILE A 114 -2.99 3.71 -4.88
C ILE A 114 -4.19 3.21 -4.08
N LYS A 115 -4.30 1.90 -3.87
CA LYS A 115 -5.34 1.26 -3.06
C LYS A 115 -4.69 0.65 -1.84
N ILE A 116 -5.16 1.03 -0.67
CA ILE A 116 -4.63 0.62 0.63
C ILE A 116 -5.75 -0.10 1.37
N TYR A 117 -5.52 -1.36 1.72
CA TYR A 117 -6.38 -2.12 2.61
C TYR A 117 -5.63 -2.38 3.93
N TYR A 118 -6.32 -2.28 5.06
CA TYR A 118 -5.73 -2.65 6.34
C TYR A 118 -6.76 -3.10 7.39
N PHE A 119 -6.36 -4.02 8.26
CA PHE A 119 -7.18 -4.51 9.37
C PHE A 119 -6.41 -4.48 10.69
N THR A 120 -6.91 -3.73 11.68
CA THR A 120 -6.24 -3.49 12.97
C THR A 120 -7.01 -4.06 14.17
N GLY A 121 -7.89 -5.05 13.95
CA GLY A 121 -8.62 -5.73 15.03
C GLY A 121 -10.01 -5.20 15.37
N GLY A 122 -10.65 -4.47 14.44
CA GLY A 122 -12.05 -4.02 14.54
C GLY A 122 -13.06 -5.05 14.01
N ALA A 123 -14.25 -4.59 13.63
CA ALA A 123 -15.30 -5.45 13.06
C ALA A 123 -15.02 -5.88 11.61
N HIS A 124 -14.31 -5.04 10.84
CA HIS A 124 -13.95 -5.27 9.44
C HIS A 124 -12.67 -4.50 9.10
N GLY A 125 -12.09 -4.79 7.92
CA GLY A 125 -10.98 -4.02 7.37
C GLY A 125 -11.40 -2.64 6.86
N ASN A 126 -10.42 -1.78 6.63
CA ASN A 126 -10.57 -0.45 6.05
C ASN A 126 -9.98 -0.44 4.64
N GLU A 127 -10.58 0.35 3.76
CA GLU A 127 -10.06 0.58 2.40
C GLU A 127 -9.92 2.09 2.16
N GLU A 128 -8.78 2.48 1.61
CA GLU A 128 -8.50 3.84 1.18
C GLU A 128 -8.01 3.84 -0.27
N ILE A 129 -8.44 4.82 -1.06
CA ILE A 129 -8.00 5.00 -2.44
C ILE A 129 -7.46 6.42 -2.59
N GLN A 130 -6.19 6.53 -2.96
CA GLN A 130 -5.53 7.81 -3.22
C GLN A 130 -5.20 7.94 -4.71
N ALA A 131 -5.67 9.02 -5.33
CA ALA A 131 -5.30 9.36 -6.70
C ALA A 131 -4.03 10.23 -6.72
N PHE A 132 -3.15 9.96 -7.68
CA PHE A 132 -1.98 10.77 -8.00
C PHE A 132 -1.99 11.11 -9.49
N ASN A 133 -1.93 12.40 -9.80
CA ASN A 133 -1.94 12.92 -11.17
C ASN A 133 -0.78 13.91 -11.36
N TYR A 134 -0.07 13.80 -12.48
CA TYR A 134 1.12 14.59 -12.76
C TYR A 134 1.25 14.92 -14.24
N ASP A 135 1.48 16.19 -14.55
CA ASP A 135 1.85 16.71 -15.87
C ASP A 135 3.38 16.68 -15.99
N ILE A 136 3.91 15.78 -16.83
CA ILE A 136 5.35 15.59 -17.06
C ILE A 136 5.94 16.81 -17.75
N VAL A 137 5.20 17.42 -18.68
CA VAL A 137 5.69 18.55 -19.48
C VAL A 137 5.84 19.80 -18.61
N LYS A 138 4.85 20.07 -17.74
CA LYS A 138 4.85 21.20 -16.80
C LYS A 138 5.60 20.88 -15.50
N LYS A 139 6.00 19.62 -15.30
CA LYS A 139 6.60 19.11 -14.07
C LYS A 139 5.77 19.41 -12.82
N LYS A 140 4.45 19.27 -12.92
CA LYS A 140 3.49 19.73 -11.90
C LYS A 140 2.49 18.64 -11.55
N LYS A 141 2.22 18.46 -10.25
CA LYS A 141 1.07 17.70 -9.78
C LYS A 141 -0.22 18.38 -10.23
N ILE A 142 -1.22 17.57 -10.60
CA ILE A 142 -2.54 18.04 -10.99
C ILE A 142 -3.51 17.77 -9.85
N GLY A 143 -4.09 18.83 -9.29
CA GLY A 143 -5.12 18.77 -8.26
C GLY A 143 -6.51 19.15 -8.79
N ILE A 144 -7.51 19.12 -7.91
CA ILE A 144 -8.87 19.57 -8.27
C ILE A 144 -8.93 21.08 -8.52
N GLU A 145 -8.03 21.83 -7.88
CA GLU A 145 -7.86 23.27 -7.99
C GLU A 145 -7.28 23.74 -9.34
N ASP A 146 -6.85 22.81 -10.20
CA ASP A 146 -6.31 23.08 -11.53
C ASP A 146 -7.37 23.00 -12.65
N PHE A 147 -8.64 22.78 -12.30
CA PHE A 147 -9.80 22.71 -13.20
C PHE A 147 -10.81 23.84 -12.90
#